data_AF-A0A534XC08-F1
#
_entry.id   AF-A0A534XC08-F1
#
_cell.length_a   1.000
_cell.length_b   1.000
_cell.length_c   1.000
_cell.angle_alpha   90.00
_cell.angle_beta   90.00
_cell.angle_gamma   90.00
#
_symmetry.space_group_name_H-M   'P 1'
#
loop_
_entity.id
_entity.type
_entity.pdbx_description
1 polymer ?
#
loop_
_entity_poly.entity_id
_entity_poly.type
_entity_poly.pdbx_seq_one_letter_code
_entity_poly.pdbx_strand_id
1 'polypeptide(L)'
;MPPAPAKRQKQQPTDRVDETRLLEVLTALRHGNFAPRLPLKWTGVGGKVADTVNEIMEANQRLARELERLARLVGKEGKIGHRAPIGDFTGLWASSVESVNTLVGDLVHPTSEMARVIGAVAKGDLTQTMALDFDGRSLQGEFLRSAKTVNRMVEQLGAFSSEVTRVVREVGTEGKLGGQAKVEGVAGTFRDLTESVNFMAANLTGQVRNIAEVTTAVASGDLSKKITVDVKGEILELKNTINTMVDQLRSFASEVTRVAREVGTEGKLGGQADVRGVAGTWKDLTDSVNFMAANLTAQV
;
A
#
# COMPACT_ATOMS: atom_id res chain seq x y z
N MET A 1 68.29 -83.76 20.15
CA MET A 1 68.81 -82.68 19.27
C MET A 1 68.68 -83.14 17.83
N PRO A 2 68.44 -82.29 16.81
CA PRO A 2 67.57 -81.11 16.69
C PRO A 2 66.60 -81.27 15.46
N PRO A 3 66.00 -80.21 14.89
CA PRO A 3 64.56 -79.89 14.91
C PRO A 3 63.73 -80.44 13.72
N ALA A 4 62.40 -80.45 13.84
CA ALA A 4 61.49 -80.41 12.69
C ALA A 4 60.77 -79.04 12.68
N PRO A 5 60.81 -78.29 11.57
CA PRO A 5 60.35 -76.91 11.53
C PRO A 5 58.83 -76.86 11.70
N ALA A 6 58.37 -75.95 12.56
CA ALA A 6 56.97 -75.55 12.61
C ALA A 6 56.57 -75.06 11.21
N LYS A 7 55.71 -75.84 10.54
CA LYS A 7 55.08 -75.42 9.28
C LYS A 7 54.34 -74.12 9.58
N ARG A 8 54.85 -73.00 9.07
CA ARG A 8 54.08 -71.77 8.90
C ARG A 8 52.77 -72.17 8.23
N GLN A 9 51.66 -72.12 8.98
CA GLN A 9 50.33 -72.19 8.41
C GLN A 9 50.23 -71.01 7.45
N LYS A 10 50.27 -71.31 6.15
CA LYS A 10 49.90 -70.35 5.12
C LYS A 10 48.44 -69.98 5.41
N GLN A 11 48.20 -68.76 5.88
CA GLN A 11 46.88 -68.17 5.91
C GLN A 11 46.28 -68.30 4.50
N GLN A 12 45.19 -69.05 4.39
CA GLN A 12 44.42 -69.11 3.15
C GLN A 12 43.92 -67.69 2.83
N PRO A 13 43.97 -67.25 1.57
CA PRO A 13 43.48 -65.94 1.20
C PRO A 13 41.98 -65.85 1.53
N THR A 14 41.60 -64.78 2.22
CA THR A 14 40.22 -64.48 2.64
C THR A 14 39.41 -63.94 1.45
N ASP A 15 39.35 -64.72 0.37
CA ASP A 15 38.75 -64.34 -0.92
C ASP A 15 37.30 -64.79 -1.09
N ARG A 16 36.69 -65.42 -0.08
CA ARG A 16 35.28 -65.82 -0.14
C ARG A 16 34.37 -64.70 0.37
N VAL A 17 33.50 -64.22 -0.51
CA VAL A 17 32.37 -63.35 -0.18
C VAL A 17 31.51 -64.00 0.89
N ASP A 18 31.23 -63.28 1.97
CA ASP A 18 30.28 -63.71 2.99
C ASP A 18 28.88 -63.26 2.57
N GLU A 19 28.11 -64.19 2.02
CA GLU A 19 26.75 -63.98 1.53
C GLU A 19 25.80 -63.54 2.64
N THR A 20 26.04 -63.98 3.88
CA THR A 20 25.21 -63.59 5.04
C THR A 20 25.41 -62.11 5.33
N ARG A 21 26.67 -61.66 5.33
CA ARG A 21 27.00 -60.24 5.51
C ARG A 21 26.50 -59.38 4.35
N LEU A 22 26.59 -59.89 3.12
CA LEU A 22 26.04 -59.20 1.95
C LEU A 22 24.53 -59.01 2.08
N LEU A 23 23.80 -60.07 2.43
CA LEU A 23 22.35 -60.03 2.61
C LEU A 23 21.95 -59.09 3.76
N GLU A 24 22.70 -59.08 4.87
CA GLU A 24 22.46 -58.16 6.00
C GLU A 24 22.57 -56.70 5.56
N VAL A 25 23.66 -56.34 4.86
CA VAL A 25 23.88 -54.96 4.38
C VAL A 25 22.86 -54.58 3.32
N LEU A 26 22.53 -55.46 2.37
CA LEU A 26 21.49 -55.19 1.37
C LEU A 26 20.10 -55.08 1.99
N THR A 27 19.82 -55.84 3.06
CA THR A 27 18.58 -55.70 3.83
C THR A 27 18.52 -54.36 4.55
N ALA A 28 19.63 -53.94 5.18
CA ALA A 28 19.73 -52.62 5.80
C ALA A 28 19.52 -51.50 4.77
N LEU A 29 20.18 -51.61 3.61
CA LEU A 29 20.02 -50.69 2.46
C LEU A 29 18.55 -50.60 2.01
N ARG A 30 17.87 -51.74 1.87
CA ARG A 30 16.44 -51.81 1.49
C ARG A 30 15.54 -51.06 2.47
N HIS A 31 15.88 -51.05 3.75
CA HIS A 31 15.14 -50.35 4.80
C HIS A 31 15.61 -48.90 5.02
N GLY A 32 16.49 -48.37 4.15
CA GLY A 32 17.01 -47.01 4.27
C GLY A 32 18.04 -46.82 5.38
N ASN A 33 18.49 -47.90 6.03
CA ASN A 33 19.59 -47.85 6.99
C ASN A 33 20.91 -47.98 6.25
N PHE A 34 21.52 -46.83 6.00
CA PHE A 34 22.79 -46.76 5.30
C PHE A 34 24.01 -46.81 6.24
N ALA A 35 23.90 -47.15 7.53
CA ALA A 35 25.05 -47.18 8.43
C ALA A 35 26.01 -48.38 8.24
N PRO A 36 25.50 -49.62 8.02
CA PRO A 36 26.38 -50.77 7.79
C PRO A 36 27.25 -50.62 6.53
N ARG A 37 28.42 -51.27 6.52
CA ARG A 37 29.32 -51.31 5.36
C ARG A 37 29.74 -52.74 5.05
N LEU A 38 29.94 -53.02 3.77
CA LEU A 38 30.61 -54.23 3.33
C LEU A 38 32.12 -54.13 3.59
N PRO A 39 32.79 -55.24 3.95
CA PRO A 39 34.21 -55.22 4.27
C PRO A 39 35.08 -54.88 3.05
N LEU A 40 36.05 -53.98 3.22
CA LEU A 40 37.04 -53.60 2.19
C LEU A 40 38.11 -54.68 1.93
N LYS A 41 38.14 -55.73 2.77
CA LYS A 41 39.11 -56.83 2.65
C LYS A 41 38.76 -57.85 1.56
N TRP A 42 37.55 -57.79 1.01
CA TRP A 42 37.17 -58.66 -0.11
C TRP A 42 37.93 -58.24 -1.35
N THR A 43 38.46 -59.20 -2.11
CA THR A 43 39.18 -58.94 -3.36
C THR A 43 38.41 -59.47 -4.56
N GLY A 44 38.88 -59.18 -5.78
CA GLY A 44 38.24 -59.62 -7.01
C GLY A 44 36.84 -59.02 -7.22
N VAL A 45 35.91 -59.81 -7.75
CA VAL A 45 34.53 -59.34 -8.02
C VAL A 45 33.79 -59.02 -6.72
N GLY A 46 34.02 -59.78 -5.65
CA GLY A 46 33.41 -59.53 -4.34
C GLY A 46 33.83 -58.18 -3.76
N GLY A 47 35.11 -57.82 -3.87
CA GLY A 47 35.61 -56.48 -3.52
C GLY A 47 34.94 -55.37 -4.32
N LYS A 48 34.86 -55.52 -5.65
CA LYS A 48 34.17 -54.54 -6.51
C LYS A 48 32.70 -54.36 -6.15
N VAL A 49 32.00 -55.44 -5.79
CA VAL A 49 30.61 -55.37 -5.30
C VAL A 49 30.56 -54.63 -3.96
N ALA A 50 31.47 -54.92 -3.04
CA ALA A 50 31.56 -54.24 -1.75
C ALA A 50 31.77 -52.72 -1.92
N ASP A 51 32.71 -52.33 -2.76
CA ASP A 51 33.00 -50.92 -3.06
C ASP A 51 31.77 -50.22 -3.68
N THR A 52 31.18 -50.83 -4.71
CA THR A 52 30.01 -50.27 -5.41
C THR A 52 28.81 -50.08 -4.45
N VAL A 53 28.51 -51.07 -3.61
CA VAL A 53 27.41 -50.97 -2.64
C VAL A 53 27.72 -49.90 -1.58
N ASN A 54 28.96 -49.85 -1.09
CA ASN A 54 29.37 -48.83 -0.13
C ASN A 54 29.27 -47.41 -0.71
N GLU A 55 29.64 -47.21 -1.98
CA GLU A 55 29.50 -45.94 -2.71
C GLU A 55 28.03 -45.54 -2.87
N ILE A 56 27.15 -46.48 -3.24
CA ILE A 56 25.69 -46.25 -3.31
C ILE A 56 25.14 -45.84 -1.94
N MET A 57 25.54 -46.53 -0.87
CA MET A 57 25.14 -46.17 0.50
C MET A 57 25.61 -44.77 0.88
N GLU A 58 26.83 -44.39 0.50
CA GLU A 58 27.37 -43.07 0.79
C GLU A 58 26.63 -41.95 0.03
N ALA A 59 26.32 -42.17 -1.26
CA ALA A 59 25.51 -41.25 -2.04
C ALA A 59 24.12 -41.05 -1.43
N ASN A 60 23.45 -42.14 -1.02
CA ASN A 60 22.16 -42.07 -0.35
C ASN A 60 22.19 -41.31 0.97
N GLN A 61 23.23 -41.51 1.78
CA GLN A 61 23.41 -40.75 3.03
C GLN A 61 23.63 -39.28 2.77
N ARG A 62 24.44 -38.92 1.76
CA ARG A 62 24.65 -37.53 1.38
C ARG A 62 23.34 -36.88 0.93
N LEU A 63 22.58 -37.54 0.05
CA LEU A 63 21.30 -37.02 -0.41
C LEU A 63 20.32 -36.81 0.74
N ALA A 64 20.16 -37.79 1.63
CA ALA A 64 19.27 -37.68 2.78
C ALA A 64 19.63 -36.48 3.69
N ARG A 65 20.93 -36.28 3.98
CA ARG A 65 21.41 -35.12 4.74
C ARG A 65 21.14 -33.80 4.04
N GLU A 66 21.32 -33.76 2.72
CA GLU A 66 21.07 -32.55 1.92
C GLU A 66 19.59 -32.18 1.87
N LEU A 67 18.70 -33.18 1.73
CA LEU A 67 17.25 -32.96 1.79
C LEU A 67 16.82 -32.46 3.17
N GLU A 68 17.36 -33.03 4.25
CA GLU A 68 17.10 -32.55 5.61
C GLU A 68 17.61 -31.12 5.84
N ARG A 69 18.80 -30.80 5.30
CA ARG A 69 19.35 -29.44 5.34
C ARG A 69 18.46 -28.46 4.59
N LEU A 70 18.03 -28.80 3.38
CA LEU A 70 17.13 -27.96 2.58
C LEU A 70 15.77 -27.75 3.27
N ALA A 71 15.17 -28.82 3.80
CA ALA A 71 13.90 -28.73 4.52
C ALA A 71 13.99 -27.76 5.71
N ARG A 72 15.14 -27.73 6.41
CA ARG A 72 15.38 -26.77 7.49
C ARG A 72 15.60 -25.35 6.97
N LEU A 73 16.55 -25.16 6.07
CA LEU A 73 16.96 -23.82 5.61
C LEU A 73 15.84 -23.12 4.82
N VAL A 74 15.27 -23.80 3.82
CA VAL A 74 14.21 -23.22 2.98
C VAL A 74 12.86 -23.29 3.68
N GLY A 75 12.51 -24.45 4.25
CA GLY A 75 11.18 -24.69 4.81
C GLY A 75 10.94 -24.06 6.18
N LYS A 76 11.93 -24.10 7.09
CA LYS A 76 11.75 -23.57 8.47
C LYS A 76 12.38 -22.19 8.66
N GLU A 77 13.56 -21.96 8.12
CA GLU A 77 14.30 -20.71 8.31
C GLU A 77 14.00 -19.66 7.22
N GLY A 78 13.24 -20.01 6.17
CA GLY A 78 12.86 -19.09 5.10
C GLY A 78 14.03 -18.63 4.21
N LYS A 79 15.15 -19.35 4.22
CA LYS A 79 16.34 -19.04 3.41
C LYS A 79 16.18 -19.53 1.96
N ILE A 80 15.22 -18.92 1.27
CA ILE A 80 14.71 -19.29 -0.06
C ILE A 80 15.74 -19.32 -1.20
N GLY A 81 16.91 -18.72 -1.04
CA GLY A 81 18.00 -18.78 -2.02
C GLY A 81 18.83 -20.08 -1.98
N HIS A 82 18.66 -20.94 -0.97
CA HIS A 82 19.50 -22.12 -0.82
C HIS A 82 19.06 -23.27 -1.73
N ARG A 83 20.04 -23.98 -2.29
CA ARG A 83 19.87 -25.15 -3.15
C ARG A 83 20.75 -26.31 -2.69
N ALA A 84 20.34 -27.53 -3.00
CA ALA A 84 21.18 -28.70 -2.79
C ALA A 84 22.26 -28.72 -3.88
N PRO A 85 23.54 -28.91 -3.51
CA PRO A 85 24.60 -29.03 -4.49
C PRO A 85 24.44 -30.32 -5.28
N ILE A 86 24.61 -30.26 -6.61
CA ILE A 86 24.61 -31.44 -7.48
C ILE A 86 25.84 -32.32 -7.21
N GLY A 87 26.97 -31.75 -6.79
CA GLY A 87 28.17 -32.49 -6.36
C GLY A 87 28.59 -33.56 -7.36
N ASP A 88 28.94 -34.75 -6.85
CA ASP A 88 29.28 -35.95 -7.64
C ASP A 88 28.05 -36.83 -7.94
N PHE A 89 26.83 -36.35 -7.70
CA PHE A 89 25.64 -37.11 -8.07
C PHE A 89 25.57 -37.21 -9.60
N THR A 90 25.34 -38.42 -10.11
CA THR A 90 25.24 -38.70 -11.55
C THR A 90 23.95 -39.44 -11.87
N GLY A 91 23.53 -39.40 -13.13
CA GLY A 91 22.31 -40.05 -13.61
C GLY A 91 21.07 -39.61 -12.84
N LEU A 92 20.23 -40.58 -12.45
CA LEU A 92 18.94 -40.31 -11.79
C LEU A 92 19.09 -39.59 -10.44
N TRP A 93 20.20 -39.75 -9.74
CA TRP A 93 20.47 -39.04 -8.49
C TRP A 93 20.64 -37.53 -8.73
N ALA A 94 21.37 -37.17 -9.80
CA ALA A 94 21.50 -35.77 -10.22
C ALA A 94 20.13 -35.19 -10.61
N SER A 95 19.36 -35.91 -11.43
CA SER A 95 18.02 -35.47 -11.84
C SER A 95 17.05 -35.33 -10.67
N SER A 96 17.21 -36.13 -9.61
CA SER A 96 16.39 -36.01 -8.39
C SER A 96 16.72 -34.75 -7.60
N VAL A 97 18.02 -34.44 -7.43
CA VAL A 97 18.48 -33.19 -6.81
C VAL A 97 18.02 -31.97 -7.62
N GLU A 98 18.14 -32.05 -8.94
CA GLU A 98 17.67 -31.02 -9.86
C GLU A 98 16.17 -30.80 -9.75
N SER A 99 15.37 -31.87 -9.73
CA SER A 99 13.91 -31.79 -9.56
C SER A 99 13.51 -31.08 -8.26
N VAL A 100 14.20 -31.38 -7.15
CA VAL A 100 13.99 -30.67 -5.87
C VAL A 100 14.38 -29.21 -5.97
N ASN A 101 15.53 -28.90 -6.59
CA ASN A 101 15.98 -27.53 -6.77
C ASN A 101 15.05 -26.71 -7.68
N THR A 102 14.50 -27.31 -8.73
CA THR A 102 13.47 -26.72 -9.60
C THR A 102 12.20 -26.45 -8.81
N LEU A 103 11.70 -27.42 -8.04
CA LEU A 103 10.53 -27.22 -7.19
C LEU A 103 10.75 -26.08 -6.18
N VAL A 104 11.92 -26.01 -5.56
CA VAL A 104 12.27 -24.88 -4.68
C VAL A 104 12.26 -23.57 -5.47
N GLY A 105 12.85 -23.53 -6.67
CA GLY A 105 12.81 -22.34 -7.54
C GLY A 105 11.40 -21.87 -7.88
N ASP A 106 10.56 -22.79 -8.33
CA ASP A 106 9.18 -22.53 -8.75
C ASP A 106 8.30 -22.02 -7.60
N LEU A 107 8.58 -22.43 -6.34
CA LEU A 107 7.88 -21.92 -5.16
C LEU A 107 8.44 -20.59 -4.65
N VAL A 108 9.76 -20.40 -4.76
CA VAL A 108 10.46 -19.24 -4.21
C VAL A 108 10.19 -17.99 -5.01
N HIS A 109 10.24 -18.08 -6.35
CA HIS A 109 10.15 -16.90 -7.20
C HIS A 109 8.84 -16.12 -7.01
N PRO A 110 7.63 -16.71 -7.11
CA PRO A 110 6.38 -15.98 -6.90
C PRO A 110 6.25 -15.38 -5.49
N THR A 111 6.80 -16.08 -4.49
CA THR A 111 6.77 -15.65 -3.09
C THR A 111 7.65 -14.41 -2.87
N SER A 112 8.86 -14.40 -3.44
CA SER A 112 9.74 -13.23 -3.43
C SER A 112 9.13 -12.05 -4.17
N GLU A 113 8.51 -12.31 -5.31
CA GLU A 113 7.90 -11.26 -6.13
C GLU A 113 6.68 -10.63 -5.43
N MET A 114 5.87 -11.44 -4.75
CA MET A 114 4.80 -10.95 -3.89
C MET A 114 5.35 -10.04 -2.78
N ALA A 115 6.40 -10.47 -2.08
CA ALA A 115 7.01 -9.67 -1.02
C ALA A 115 7.57 -8.34 -1.54
N ARG A 116 8.15 -8.33 -2.75
CA ARG A 116 8.64 -7.14 -3.43
C ARG A 116 7.52 -6.14 -3.72
N VAL A 117 6.41 -6.61 -4.30
CA VAL A 117 5.25 -5.76 -4.64
C VAL A 117 4.59 -5.21 -3.37
N ILE A 118 4.37 -6.04 -2.35
CA ILE A 118 3.82 -5.58 -1.06
C ILE A 118 4.76 -4.54 -0.43
N GLY A 119 6.07 -4.76 -0.48
CA GLY A 119 7.06 -3.81 0.01
C GLY A 119 7.07 -2.48 -0.76
N ALA A 120 6.79 -2.49 -2.06
CA ALA A 120 6.64 -1.28 -2.88
C ALA A 120 5.37 -0.51 -2.51
N VAL A 121 4.24 -1.22 -2.39
CA VAL A 121 2.95 -0.65 -1.96
C VAL A 121 3.07 -0.01 -0.57
N ALA A 122 3.75 -0.66 0.36
CA ALA A 122 4.01 -0.13 1.70
C ALA A 122 4.84 1.17 1.70
N LYS A 123 5.64 1.41 0.66
CA LYS A 123 6.39 2.66 0.44
C LYS A 123 5.62 3.69 -0.40
N GLY A 124 4.38 3.39 -0.78
CA GLY A 124 3.53 4.24 -1.61
C GLY A 124 3.76 4.10 -3.11
N ASP A 125 4.58 3.15 -3.57
CA ASP A 125 4.74 2.87 -5.00
C ASP A 125 3.68 1.88 -5.47
N LEU A 126 2.63 2.43 -6.07
CA LEU A 126 1.48 1.70 -6.62
C LEU A 126 1.62 1.37 -8.11
N THR A 127 2.81 1.61 -8.69
CA THR A 127 3.10 1.26 -10.10
C THR A 127 3.57 -0.19 -10.24
N GLN A 128 4.04 -0.78 -9.14
CA GLN A 128 4.59 -2.12 -9.11
C GLN A 128 3.46 -3.15 -9.02
N THR A 129 3.45 -4.11 -9.95
CA THR A 129 2.51 -5.22 -9.98
C THR A 129 3.25 -6.55 -10.09
N MET A 130 2.58 -7.64 -9.72
CA MET A 130 3.09 -8.98 -9.93
C MET A 130 2.97 -9.36 -11.39
N ALA A 131 4.07 -9.81 -11.99
CA ALA A 131 4.06 -10.42 -13.30
C ALA A 131 3.22 -11.72 -13.28
N LEU A 132 2.35 -11.89 -14.27
CA LEU A 132 1.54 -13.09 -14.41
C LEU A 132 2.25 -14.21 -15.17
N ASP A 133 3.36 -13.88 -15.85
CA ASP A 133 4.20 -14.79 -16.59
C ASP A 133 5.65 -14.68 -16.09
N PHE A 134 6.31 -15.82 -15.96
CA PHE A 134 7.71 -15.91 -15.55
C PHE A 134 8.44 -16.97 -16.38
N ASP A 135 9.59 -16.59 -16.94
CA ASP A 135 10.45 -17.47 -17.76
C ASP A 135 9.69 -18.22 -18.87
N GLY A 136 8.79 -17.50 -19.54
CA GLY A 136 7.94 -18.03 -20.62
C GLY A 136 6.77 -18.91 -20.14
N ARG A 137 6.54 -19.03 -18.83
CA ARG A 137 5.44 -19.80 -18.23
C ARG A 137 4.49 -18.89 -17.47
N SER A 138 3.20 -19.00 -17.76
CA SER A 138 2.18 -18.32 -16.95
C SER A 138 2.10 -18.93 -15.57
N LEU A 139 1.89 -18.09 -14.55
CA LEU A 139 1.50 -18.53 -13.23
C LEU A 139 0.20 -19.32 -13.33
N GLN A 140 0.10 -20.42 -12.58
CA GLN A 140 -1.07 -21.28 -12.56
C GLN A 140 -1.57 -21.51 -11.13
N GLY A 141 -2.81 -22.00 -11.02
CA GLY A 141 -3.41 -22.39 -9.74
C GLY A 141 -3.40 -21.28 -8.69
N GLU A 142 -2.98 -21.63 -7.48
CA GLU A 142 -2.96 -20.72 -6.32
C GLU A 142 -2.01 -19.53 -6.49
N PHE A 143 -0.89 -19.69 -7.22
CA PHE A 143 0.01 -18.57 -7.48
C PHE A 143 -0.62 -17.52 -8.39
N LEU A 144 -1.35 -17.95 -9.43
CA LEU A 144 -2.09 -17.02 -10.30
C LEU A 144 -3.18 -16.30 -9.53
N ARG A 145 -3.94 -17.02 -8.69
CA ARG A 145 -4.99 -16.45 -7.86
C ARG A 145 -4.44 -15.41 -6.89
N SER A 146 -3.34 -15.74 -6.24
CA SER A 146 -2.59 -14.86 -5.35
C SER A 146 -2.10 -13.59 -6.07
N ALA A 147 -1.44 -13.75 -7.22
CA ALA A 147 -0.94 -12.64 -8.03
C ALA A 147 -2.06 -11.70 -8.50
N LYS A 148 -3.19 -12.25 -8.97
CA LYS A 148 -4.38 -11.46 -9.32
C LYS A 148 -4.95 -10.70 -8.13
N THR A 149 -4.95 -11.31 -6.94
CA THR A 149 -5.45 -10.66 -5.72
C THR A 149 -4.56 -9.49 -5.32
N VAL A 150 -3.24 -9.66 -5.35
CA VAL A 150 -2.28 -8.58 -5.09
C VAL A 150 -2.42 -7.48 -6.13
N ASN A 151 -2.48 -7.80 -7.42
CA ASN A 151 -2.62 -6.80 -8.48
C ASN A 151 -3.93 -6.00 -8.35
N ARG A 152 -5.04 -6.66 -8.01
CA ARG A 152 -6.31 -5.97 -7.73
C ARG A 152 -6.21 -5.03 -6.54
N MET A 153 -5.50 -5.42 -5.48
CA MET A 153 -5.25 -4.54 -4.34
C MET A 153 -4.43 -3.31 -4.75
N VAL A 154 -3.38 -3.48 -5.55
CA VAL A 154 -2.57 -2.35 -6.07
C VAL A 154 -3.42 -1.42 -6.92
N GLU A 155 -4.24 -1.96 -7.81
CA GLU A 155 -5.14 -1.19 -8.67
C GLU A 155 -6.15 -0.37 -7.84
N GLN A 156 -6.81 -1.01 -6.86
CA GLN A 156 -7.77 -0.33 -5.99
C GLN A 156 -7.14 0.78 -5.16
N LEU A 157 -5.94 0.54 -4.61
CA LEU A 157 -5.17 1.57 -3.91
C LEU A 157 -4.77 2.73 -4.83
N GLY A 158 -4.33 2.42 -6.05
CA GLY A 158 -3.92 3.41 -7.05
C GLY A 158 -5.08 4.30 -7.47
N ALA A 159 -6.23 3.69 -7.80
CA ALA A 159 -7.44 4.41 -8.16
C ALA A 159 -7.93 5.30 -7.02
N PHE A 160 -7.98 4.79 -5.79
CA PHE A 160 -8.35 5.59 -4.62
C PHE A 160 -7.41 6.76 -4.40
N SER A 161 -6.09 6.53 -4.43
CA SER A 161 -5.11 7.59 -4.22
C SER A 161 -5.21 8.67 -5.29
N SER A 162 -5.32 8.30 -6.56
CA SER A 162 -5.46 9.25 -7.66
C SER A 162 -6.72 10.11 -7.49
N GLU A 163 -7.83 9.49 -7.10
CA GLU A 163 -9.11 10.17 -6.97
C GLU A 163 -9.15 11.13 -5.77
N VAL A 164 -8.60 10.73 -4.62
CA VAL A 164 -8.47 11.64 -3.47
C VAL A 164 -7.56 12.81 -3.81
N THR A 165 -6.41 12.58 -4.46
CA THR A 165 -5.52 13.67 -4.88
C THR A 165 -6.22 14.63 -5.84
N ARG A 166 -7.03 14.11 -6.77
CA ARG A 166 -7.81 14.93 -7.69
C ARG A 166 -8.80 15.83 -6.97
N VAL A 167 -9.60 15.29 -6.04
CA VAL A 167 -10.59 16.08 -5.28
C VAL A 167 -9.92 17.13 -4.40
N VAL A 168 -8.83 16.76 -3.72
CA VAL A 168 -8.03 17.71 -2.92
C VAL A 168 -7.52 18.85 -3.80
N ARG A 169 -7.05 18.56 -5.02
CA ARG A 169 -6.60 19.60 -5.95
C ARG A 169 -7.76 20.48 -6.40
N GLU A 170 -8.86 19.91 -6.86
CA GLU A 170 -10.02 20.64 -7.37
C GLU A 170 -10.66 21.55 -6.32
N VAL A 171 -11.01 20.99 -5.16
CA VAL A 171 -11.76 21.70 -4.12
C VAL A 171 -10.82 22.53 -3.23
N GLY A 172 -9.63 22.01 -2.92
CA GLY A 172 -8.70 22.65 -1.99
C GLY A 172 -7.79 23.70 -2.62
N THR A 173 -7.37 23.53 -3.88
CA THR A 173 -6.38 24.42 -4.51
C THR A 173 -6.90 25.19 -5.73
N GLU A 174 -7.67 24.53 -6.61
CA GLU A 174 -8.18 25.17 -7.83
C GLU A 174 -9.47 25.97 -7.60
N GLY A 175 -10.11 25.82 -6.43
CA GLY A 175 -11.39 26.46 -6.13
C GLY A 175 -12.55 25.94 -6.99
N LYS A 176 -12.39 24.80 -7.67
CA LYS A 176 -13.44 24.13 -8.43
C LYS A 176 -14.34 23.36 -7.46
N LEU A 177 -15.34 24.08 -6.94
CA LEU A 177 -16.27 23.55 -5.96
C LEU A 177 -17.23 22.54 -6.57
N GLY A 178 -17.51 21.45 -5.84
CA GLY A 178 -18.40 20.36 -6.25
C GLY A 178 -17.70 19.09 -6.73
N GLY A 179 -16.37 19.06 -6.75
CA GLY A 179 -15.60 17.84 -7.00
C GLY A 179 -15.90 16.77 -5.94
N GLN A 180 -16.20 15.55 -6.39
CA GLN A 180 -16.42 14.38 -5.53
C GLN A 180 -15.57 13.21 -6.03
N ALA A 181 -15.08 12.42 -5.09
CA ALA A 181 -14.35 11.19 -5.32
C ALA A 181 -15.34 10.08 -5.68
N LYS A 182 -15.09 9.43 -6.82
CA LYS A 182 -15.79 8.25 -7.30
C LYS A 182 -14.77 7.15 -7.54
N VAL A 183 -14.71 6.21 -6.61
CA VAL A 183 -13.85 5.03 -6.73
C VAL A 183 -14.75 3.81 -6.88
N GLU A 184 -14.63 3.10 -8.00
CA GLU A 184 -15.43 1.91 -8.25
C GLU A 184 -14.89 0.71 -7.45
N GLY A 185 -15.79 -0.14 -6.96
CA GLY A 185 -15.42 -1.40 -6.30
C GLY A 185 -14.74 -1.25 -4.94
N VAL A 186 -14.79 -0.07 -4.31
CA VAL A 186 -14.34 0.12 -2.92
C VAL A 186 -15.41 -0.36 -1.94
N ALA A 187 -14.96 -1.04 -0.88
CA ALA A 187 -15.79 -1.53 0.20
C ALA A 187 -15.06 -1.35 1.54
N GLY A 188 -15.80 -1.46 2.64
CA GLY A 188 -15.27 -1.28 4.00
C GLY A 188 -14.60 0.09 4.16
N THR A 189 -13.40 0.09 4.78
CA THR A 189 -12.68 1.32 5.14
C THR A 189 -12.44 2.27 3.96
N PHE A 190 -12.20 1.76 2.75
CA PHE A 190 -12.00 2.63 1.57
C PHE A 190 -13.28 3.37 1.17
N ARG A 191 -14.44 2.73 1.34
CA ARG A 191 -15.73 3.37 1.11
C ARG A 191 -15.96 4.47 2.14
N ASP A 192 -15.73 4.17 3.42
CA ASP A 192 -15.93 5.12 4.52
C ASP A 192 -15.03 6.36 4.35
N LEU A 193 -13.78 6.16 3.94
CA LEU A 193 -12.85 7.26 3.63
C LEU A 193 -13.31 8.08 2.43
N THR A 194 -13.78 7.43 1.35
CA THR A 194 -14.32 8.12 0.17
C THR A 194 -15.53 8.98 0.53
N GLU A 195 -16.46 8.43 1.31
CA GLU A 195 -17.65 9.15 1.79
C GLU A 195 -17.27 10.32 2.69
N SER A 196 -16.27 10.15 3.56
CA SER A 196 -15.76 11.22 4.44
C SER A 196 -15.11 12.36 3.65
N VAL A 197 -14.28 12.06 2.64
CA VAL A 197 -13.69 13.08 1.75
C VAL A 197 -14.78 13.82 0.99
N ASN A 198 -15.78 13.10 0.49
CA ASN A 198 -16.92 13.69 -0.23
C ASN A 198 -17.76 14.59 0.67
N PHE A 199 -17.98 14.20 1.92
CA PHE A 199 -18.71 15.02 2.90
C PHE A 199 -17.96 16.32 3.20
N MET A 200 -16.65 16.24 3.43
CA MET A 200 -15.80 17.42 3.62
C MET A 200 -15.84 18.35 2.41
N ALA A 201 -15.65 17.80 1.20
CA ALA A 201 -15.67 18.56 -0.05
C ALA A 201 -17.03 19.24 -0.31
N ALA A 202 -18.13 18.54 -0.04
CA ALA A 202 -19.48 19.06 -0.19
C ALA A 202 -19.77 20.20 0.81
N ASN A 203 -19.36 20.04 2.07
CA ASN A 203 -19.52 21.09 3.08
C ASN A 203 -18.74 22.35 2.72
N LEU A 204 -17.45 22.23 2.38
CA LEU A 204 -16.64 23.37 1.96
C LEU A 204 -17.22 24.05 0.71
N THR A 205 -17.67 23.25 -0.27
CA THR A 205 -18.35 23.74 -1.47
C THR A 205 -19.59 24.57 -1.14
N GLY A 206 -20.48 24.04 -0.30
CA GLY A 206 -21.72 24.72 0.08
C GLY A 206 -21.45 26.02 0.84
N GLN A 207 -20.49 25.99 1.77
CA GLN A 207 -20.11 27.15 2.57
C GLN A 207 -19.53 28.27 1.71
N VAL A 208 -18.53 27.97 0.87
CA VAL A 208 -17.88 28.97 0.02
C VAL A 208 -18.83 29.51 -1.04
N ARG A 209 -19.68 28.66 -1.65
CA ARG A 209 -20.65 29.10 -2.66
C ARG A 209 -21.70 30.04 -2.05
N ASN A 210 -22.22 29.77 -0.87
CA ASN A 210 -23.19 30.66 -0.22
C ASN A 210 -22.57 32.01 0.16
N ILE A 211 -21.31 32.01 0.62
CA ILE A 211 -20.56 33.24 0.85
C ILE A 211 -20.42 34.04 -0.45
N ALA A 212 -19.99 33.39 -1.54
CA ALA A 212 -19.82 34.03 -2.84
C ALA A 212 -21.12 34.61 -3.41
N GLU A 213 -22.25 33.91 -3.23
CA GLU A 213 -23.57 34.42 -3.64
C GLU A 213 -23.93 35.71 -2.90
N VAL A 214 -23.72 35.76 -1.58
CA VAL A 214 -24.05 36.93 -0.77
C VAL A 214 -23.13 38.10 -1.07
N THR A 215 -21.82 37.86 -1.22
CA THR A 215 -20.88 38.94 -1.57
C THR A 215 -21.12 39.48 -2.97
N THR A 216 -21.52 38.62 -3.92
CA THR A 216 -21.94 39.04 -5.27
C THR A 216 -23.23 39.87 -5.22
N ALA A 217 -24.23 39.45 -4.43
CA ALA A 217 -25.46 40.21 -4.24
C ALA A 217 -25.18 41.61 -3.68
N VAL A 218 -24.34 41.69 -2.65
CA VAL A 218 -23.90 42.96 -2.05
C VAL A 218 -23.19 43.85 -3.07
N ALA A 219 -22.29 43.28 -3.88
CA ALA A 219 -21.61 44.02 -4.95
C ALA A 219 -22.57 44.57 -6.02
N SER A 220 -23.68 43.87 -6.27
CA SER A 220 -24.76 44.33 -7.16
C SER A 220 -25.76 45.28 -6.50
N GLY A 221 -25.59 45.61 -5.21
CA GLY A 221 -26.48 46.48 -4.44
C GLY A 221 -27.68 45.77 -3.80
N ASP A 222 -27.81 44.44 -3.93
CA ASP A 222 -28.82 43.65 -3.24
C ASP A 222 -28.38 43.33 -1.81
N LEU A 223 -28.77 44.21 -0.88
CA LEU A 223 -28.49 44.08 0.55
C LEU A 223 -29.59 43.29 1.30
N SER A 224 -30.48 42.62 0.57
CA SER A 224 -31.50 41.75 1.17
C SER A 224 -30.98 40.35 1.49
N LYS A 225 -29.86 39.93 0.87
CA LYS A 225 -29.27 38.60 1.01
C LYS A 225 -28.35 38.51 2.21
N LYS A 226 -28.40 37.37 2.91
CA LYS A 226 -27.49 37.00 4.00
C LYS A 226 -27.04 35.57 3.87
N ILE A 227 -25.89 35.27 4.46
CA ILE A 227 -25.42 33.90 4.60
C ILE A 227 -26.29 33.22 5.65
N THR A 228 -26.98 32.14 5.27
CA THR A 228 -27.94 31.44 6.12
C THR A 228 -27.47 30.04 6.52
N VAL A 229 -26.56 29.44 5.74
CA VAL A 229 -26.05 28.08 5.97
C VAL A 229 -25.49 27.92 7.39
N ASP A 230 -25.77 26.77 8.00
CA ASP A 230 -25.22 26.42 9.32
C ASP A 230 -23.73 26.10 9.19
N VAL A 231 -22.91 26.83 9.96
CA VAL A 231 -21.46 26.79 9.88
C VAL A 231 -20.88 26.93 11.28
N LYS A 232 -19.67 26.41 11.48
CA LYS A 232 -18.99 26.36 12.78
C LYS A 232 -17.55 26.86 12.63
N GLY A 233 -16.92 27.18 13.76
CA GLY A 233 -15.52 27.61 13.81
C GLY A 233 -15.26 28.90 13.01
N GLU A 234 -14.14 28.96 12.31
CA GLU A 234 -13.69 30.13 11.54
C GLU A 234 -14.70 30.54 10.46
N ILE A 235 -15.42 29.59 9.87
CA ILE A 235 -16.45 29.89 8.86
C ILE A 235 -17.66 30.59 9.48
N LEU A 236 -17.99 30.30 10.75
CA LEU A 236 -19.04 31.02 11.47
C LEU A 236 -18.65 32.46 11.75
N GLU A 237 -17.40 32.70 12.13
CA GLU A 237 -16.88 34.05 12.32
C GLU A 237 -16.93 34.84 11.00
N LEU A 238 -16.48 34.23 9.89
CA LEU A 238 -16.58 34.82 8.56
C LEU A 238 -18.03 35.14 8.17
N LYS A 239 -18.96 34.20 8.38
CA LYS A 239 -20.40 34.42 8.16
C LYS A 239 -20.92 35.62 8.94
N ASN A 240 -20.60 35.71 10.22
CA ASN A 240 -21.08 36.79 11.09
C ASN A 240 -20.50 38.14 10.67
N THR A 241 -19.22 38.19 10.33
CA THR A 241 -18.55 39.40 9.84
C THR A 241 -19.20 39.90 8.54
N ILE A 242 -19.41 39.01 7.56
CA ILE A 242 -20.07 39.37 6.30
C ILE A 242 -21.51 39.82 6.54
N ASN A 243 -22.29 39.08 7.33
CA ASN A 243 -23.68 39.46 7.61
C ASN A 243 -23.79 40.80 8.34
N THR A 244 -22.88 41.10 9.26
CA THR A 244 -22.81 42.41 9.95
C THR A 244 -22.48 43.53 8.96
N MET A 245 -21.54 43.30 8.04
CA MET A 245 -21.24 44.24 6.96
C MET A 245 -22.48 44.50 6.08
N VAL A 246 -23.25 43.46 5.72
CA VAL A 246 -24.51 43.65 4.97
C VAL A 246 -25.51 44.50 5.73
N ASP A 247 -25.67 44.28 7.04
CA ASP A 247 -26.58 45.06 7.87
C ASP A 247 -26.18 46.53 7.97
N GLN A 248 -24.88 46.81 8.12
CA GLN A 248 -24.35 48.17 8.14
C GLN A 248 -24.56 48.87 6.80
N LEU A 249 -24.25 48.21 5.68
CA LEU A 249 -24.50 48.72 4.34
C LEU A 249 -25.98 49.04 4.11
N ARG A 250 -26.87 48.12 4.54
CA ARG A 250 -28.32 48.29 4.35
C ARG A 250 -28.86 49.46 5.14
N SER A 251 -28.39 49.62 6.39
CA SER A 251 -28.77 50.74 7.24
C SER A 251 -28.26 52.06 6.66
N PHE A 252 -27.01 52.11 6.21
CA PHE A 252 -26.43 53.28 5.55
C PHE A 252 -27.21 53.68 4.29
N ALA A 253 -27.49 52.73 3.40
CA ALA A 253 -28.24 52.99 2.16
C ALA A 253 -29.65 53.54 2.45
N SER A 254 -30.33 53.00 3.47
CA SER A 254 -31.63 53.50 3.92
C SER A 254 -31.54 54.93 4.44
N GLU A 255 -30.57 55.23 5.30
CA GLU A 255 -30.40 56.56 5.90
C GLU A 255 -30.03 57.62 4.86
N VAL A 256 -29.12 57.31 3.94
CA VAL A 256 -28.76 58.23 2.86
C VAL A 256 -29.97 58.52 1.97
N THR A 257 -30.73 57.49 1.60
CA THR A 257 -31.95 57.68 0.78
C THR A 257 -32.98 58.53 1.52
N ARG A 258 -33.16 58.30 2.82
CA ARG A 258 -34.09 59.07 3.67
C ARG A 258 -33.68 60.53 3.75
N VAL A 259 -32.42 60.82 4.10
CA VAL A 259 -31.91 62.20 4.23
C VAL A 259 -31.94 62.94 2.90
N ALA A 260 -31.54 62.29 1.81
CA ALA A 260 -31.62 62.87 0.47
C ALA A 260 -33.05 63.26 0.10
N ARG A 261 -34.03 62.42 0.47
CA ARG A 261 -35.45 62.71 0.24
C ARG A 261 -35.95 63.85 1.13
N GLU A 262 -35.72 63.77 2.44
CA GLU A 262 -36.20 64.77 3.42
C GLU A 262 -35.64 66.17 3.11
N VAL A 263 -34.32 66.27 2.98
CA VAL A 263 -33.64 67.57 2.81
C VAL A 263 -33.69 68.03 1.36
N GLY A 264 -33.54 67.12 0.40
CA GLY A 264 -33.44 67.48 -1.03
C GLY A 264 -34.76 67.62 -1.76
N THR A 265 -35.77 66.79 -1.45
CA THR A 265 -37.07 66.81 -2.17
C THR A 265 -38.24 67.32 -1.34
N GLU A 266 -38.31 66.98 -0.05
CA GLU A 266 -39.42 67.38 0.82
C GLU A 266 -39.18 68.74 1.50
N GLY A 267 -37.97 69.31 1.37
CA GLY A 267 -37.60 70.60 1.96
C GLY A 267 -37.61 70.61 3.50
N LYS A 268 -37.56 69.42 4.13
CA LYS A 268 -37.44 69.28 5.58
C LYS A 268 -35.99 69.49 5.98
N LEU A 269 -35.68 70.72 6.33
CA LEU A 269 -34.33 71.14 6.71
C LEU A 269 -33.94 70.58 8.09
N GLY A 270 -32.65 70.26 8.26
CA GLY A 270 -32.07 69.72 9.50
C GLY A 270 -32.05 68.19 9.61
N GLY A 271 -32.47 67.45 8.58
CA GLY A 271 -32.39 65.98 8.57
C GLY A 271 -30.93 65.48 8.58
N GLN A 272 -30.62 64.54 9.47
CA GLN A 272 -29.31 63.89 9.58
C GLN A 272 -29.44 62.38 9.51
N ALA A 273 -28.47 61.73 8.88
CA ALA A 273 -28.28 60.29 8.85
C ALA A 273 -27.70 59.82 10.19
N ASP A 274 -28.34 58.83 10.79
CA ASP A 274 -27.85 58.14 11.99
C ASP A 274 -27.66 56.65 11.68
N VAL A 275 -26.42 56.26 11.38
CA VAL A 275 -26.08 54.88 11.06
C VAL A 275 -25.32 54.29 12.25
N ARG A 276 -25.97 53.37 12.99
CA ARG A 276 -25.38 52.78 14.19
C ARG A 276 -24.24 51.81 13.88
N GLY A 277 -23.19 51.87 14.69
CA GLY A 277 -22.08 50.90 14.64
C GLY A 277 -21.11 51.10 13.46
N VAL A 278 -21.16 52.25 12.79
CA VAL A 278 -20.20 52.60 11.73
C VAL A 278 -18.88 53.11 12.31
N ALA A 279 -17.78 52.73 11.68
CA ALA A 279 -16.43 53.18 11.99
C ALA A 279 -15.60 53.32 10.71
N GLY A 280 -14.46 54.02 10.78
CA GLY A 280 -13.60 54.27 9.62
C GLY A 280 -14.34 54.97 8.49
N THR A 281 -14.11 54.53 7.26
CA THR A 281 -14.71 55.13 6.04
C THR A 281 -16.24 55.25 6.11
N TRP A 282 -16.93 54.32 6.78
CA TRP A 282 -18.39 54.38 6.93
C TRP A 282 -18.85 55.56 7.78
N LYS A 283 -18.10 55.87 8.83
CA LYS A 283 -18.37 57.04 9.66
C LYS A 283 -18.13 58.33 8.87
N ASP A 284 -16.98 58.39 8.18
CA ASP A 284 -16.62 59.56 7.38
C ASP A 284 -17.67 59.88 6.29
N LEU A 285 -18.23 58.84 5.64
CA LEU A 285 -19.31 58.99 4.67
C LEU A 285 -20.63 59.47 5.32
N THR A 286 -20.96 58.96 6.50
CA THR A 286 -22.16 59.39 7.25
C THR A 286 -22.04 60.86 7.65
N ASP A 287 -20.87 61.26 8.18
CA ASP A 287 -20.57 62.64 8.56
C ASP A 287 -20.58 63.57 7.33
N SER A 288 -20.09 63.10 6.17
CA SER A 288 -20.14 63.85 4.91
C SER A 288 -21.57 64.10 4.43
N VAL A 289 -22.45 63.09 4.50
CA VAL A 289 -23.89 63.25 4.18
C VAL A 289 -24.56 64.24 5.12
N ASN A 290 -24.24 64.17 6.41
CA ASN A 290 -24.74 65.10 7.42
C ASN A 290 -24.26 66.53 7.17
N PHE A 291 -23.01 66.70 6.79
CA PHE A 291 -22.46 68.01 6.44
C PHE A 291 -23.16 68.61 5.20
N MET A 292 -23.39 67.81 4.15
CA MET A 292 -24.15 68.26 2.98
C MET A 292 -25.58 68.69 3.34
N ALA A 293 -26.28 67.88 4.15
CA ALA A 293 -27.63 68.17 4.60
C ALA A 293 -27.70 69.46 5.45
N ALA A 294 -26.72 69.67 6.34
CA ALA A 294 -26.61 70.88 7.15
C ALA A 294 -26.34 72.12 6.29
N ASN A 295 -25.47 72.02 5.29
CA ASN A 295 -25.20 73.13 4.38
C ASN A 295 -26.42 73.52 3.56
N LEU A 296 -27.17 72.54 3.04
CA LEU A 296 -28.44 72.79 2.35
C LEU A 296 -29.43 73.50 3.26
N THR A 297 -29.51 73.11 4.52
CA THR A 297 -30.34 73.76 5.54
C THR A 297 -29.94 75.21 5.81
N ALA A 298 -28.64 75.50 5.82
CA ALA A 298 -28.13 76.84 6.09
C ALA A 298 -28.21 77.80 4.88
N GLN A 299 -28.40 77.28 3.67
CA GLN A 299 -28.48 78.06 2.43
C GLN A 299 -29.89 78.54 2.09
N VAL A 300 -30.93 78.06 2.78
CA VAL A 300 -32.34 78.48 2.60
C VAL A 300 -32.72 79.49 3.67
#